data_AF-A0A1G1YDP4-F1
#
_entry.id   AF-A0A1G1YDP4-F1
#
_cell.length_a   1.000
_cell.length_b   1.000
_cell.length_c   1.000
_cell.angle_alpha   90.00
_cell.angle_beta   90.00
_cell.angle_gamma   90.00
#
_symmetry.space_group_name_H-M   'P 1'
#
loop_
_entity.id
_entity.type
_entity.pdbx_description
1 polymer ?
#
loop_
_entity_poly.entity_id
_entity_poly.type
_entity_poly.pdbx_seq_one_letter_code
_entity_poly.pdbx_strand_id
1 'polypeptide(L)'
;MSKATLHTDGGARGNPGPAGIGAVLDYKEKQYLLKEYIGSATNNQAEYRAVILGLAKAKELGAEEVDVYLDSELVQQQLSGFYKVKNQDLGSLFVKVWNLAQGFKKIKYIHIYREENKLADKLVNEAIDEALT
;
A
#
# COMPACT_ATOMS: atom_id res chain seq x y z
N MET A 1 -21.77 -6.24 -7.28
CA MET A 1 -20.31 -6.47 -7.27
C MET A 1 -19.79 -6.01 -5.93
N SER A 2 -18.87 -6.75 -5.30
CA SER A 2 -18.35 -6.40 -3.98
C SER A 2 -17.13 -5.49 -4.14
N LYS A 3 -17.22 -4.28 -3.58
CA LYS A 3 -16.15 -3.27 -3.65
C LYS A 3 -15.51 -3.07 -2.28
N ALA A 4 -14.19 -2.99 -2.25
CA ALA A 4 -13.42 -2.61 -1.07
C ALA A 4 -12.80 -1.21 -1.25
N THR A 5 -12.59 -0.53 -0.13
CA THR A 5 -11.82 0.71 -0.06
C THR A 5 -10.55 0.40 0.71
N LEU A 6 -9.40 0.73 0.13
CA LEU A 6 -8.09 0.43 0.68
C LEU A 6 -7.28 1.71 0.81
N HIS A 7 -6.88 2.08 2.03
CA HIS A 7 -5.90 3.13 2.29
C HIS A 7 -4.56 2.47 2.62
N THR A 8 -3.47 2.97 2.06
CA THR A 8 -2.13 2.43 2.31
C THR A 8 -1.14 3.54 2.57
N ASP A 9 -0.17 3.26 3.42
CA ASP A 9 1.00 4.10 3.63
C ASP A 9 2.23 3.20 3.92
N GLY A 10 3.41 3.66 3.53
CA GLY A 10 4.66 2.98 3.80
C GLY A 10 5.78 3.99 4.03
N GLY A 11 6.51 3.80 5.13
CA GLY A 11 7.54 4.75 5.55
C GLY A 11 8.80 4.08 6.07
N ALA A 12 9.93 4.76 5.91
CA ALA A 12 11.22 4.37 6.44
C ALA A 12 11.84 5.50 7.29
N ARG A 13 12.43 5.13 8.43
CA ARG A 13 13.23 6.01 9.30
C ARG A 13 14.65 6.13 8.72
N GLY A 14 14.77 6.92 7.67
CA GLY A 14 15.96 7.00 6.81
C GLY A 14 15.71 6.37 5.45
N ASN A 15 16.52 6.72 4.43
CA ASN A 15 16.26 6.31 3.04
C ASN A 15 17.54 5.78 2.35
N PRO A 16 17.91 4.50 2.54
CA PRO A 16 17.17 3.44 3.25
C PRO A 16 17.32 3.48 4.78
N GLY A 17 16.38 2.87 5.50
CA GLY A 17 16.36 2.79 6.96
C GLY A 17 15.29 1.79 7.46
N PRO A 18 15.14 1.58 8.78
CA PRO A 18 14.08 0.76 9.34
C PRO A 18 12.71 1.21 8.84
N ALA A 19 11.92 0.29 8.30
CA ALA A 19 10.72 0.62 7.53
C ALA A 19 9.53 -0.24 7.94
N GLY A 20 8.35 0.38 7.87
CA GLY A 20 7.07 -0.24 8.16
C GLY A 20 6.07 0.06 7.06
N ILE A 21 5.03 -0.76 7.00
CA ILE A 21 3.91 -0.59 6.08
C ILE A 21 2.59 -0.70 6.84
N GLY A 22 1.61 0.09 6.42
CA GLY A 22 0.27 0.15 7.00
C GLY A 22 -0.79 0.10 5.90
N ALA A 23 -1.87 -0.64 6.15
CA ALA A 23 -3.03 -0.68 5.27
C ALA A 23 -4.32 -0.76 6.07
N VAL A 24 -5.33 0.02 5.65
CA VAL A 24 -6.69 0.03 6.19
C VAL A 24 -7.62 -0.40 5.07
N LEU A 25 -8.24 -1.57 5.23
CA LEU A 25 -9.15 -2.13 4.24
C LEU A 25 -10.57 -2.16 4.80
N ASP A 26 -11.49 -1.44 4.16
CA ASP A 26 -12.92 -1.51 4.45
C ASP A 26 -13.62 -2.42 3.43
N TYR A 27 -14.25 -3.49 3.92
CA TYR A 27 -14.96 -4.46 3.09
C TYR A 27 -16.10 -5.16 3.85
N LYS A 28 -17.31 -5.15 3.26
CA LYS A 28 -18.53 -5.77 3.83
C LYS A 28 -18.78 -5.39 5.30
N GLU A 29 -18.81 -4.09 5.59
CA GLU A 29 -19.04 -3.51 6.93
C GLU A 29 -17.96 -3.84 7.98
N LYS A 30 -16.84 -4.43 7.56
CA LYS A 30 -15.69 -4.71 8.42
C LYS A 30 -14.49 -3.87 7.97
N GLN A 31 -13.77 -3.36 8.95
CA GLN A 31 -12.48 -2.69 8.76
C GLN A 31 -11.36 -3.64 9.20
N TYR A 32 -10.37 -3.81 8.35
CA TYR A 32 -9.18 -4.62 8.59
C TYR A 32 -7.98 -3.70 8.68
N LEU A 33 -7.29 -3.71 9.82
CA LEU A 33 -6.06 -2.96 10.05
C LEU A 33 -4.88 -3.91 9.87
N LEU A 34 -4.00 -3.60 8.93
CA LEU A 34 -2.84 -4.40 8.58
C LEU A 34 -1.60 -3.56 8.81
N LYS A 35 -0.60 -4.14 9.47
CA LYS A 35 0.69 -3.50 9.68
C LYS A 35 1.81 -4.53 9.70
N GLU A 36 2.97 -4.15 9.18
CA GLU A 36 4.13 -5.03 9.13
C GLU A 36 5.43 -4.21 9.19
N TYR A 37 6.38 -4.64 10.01
CA TYR A 37 7.77 -4.17 9.95
C TYR A 37 8.51 -4.94 8.86
N ILE A 38 9.10 -4.23 7.90
CA ILE A 38 9.66 -4.83 6.69
C ILE A 38 11.19 -4.79 6.64
N GLY A 39 11.84 -4.56 7.79
CA GLY A 39 13.29 -4.45 7.89
C GLY A 39 13.79 -3.10 7.36
N SER A 40 14.94 -3.11 6.66
CA SER A 40 15.46 -1.90 6.01
C SER A 40 14.92 -1.76 4.59
N ALA A 41 14.34 -0.61 4.27
CA ALA A 41 13.87 -0.27 2.93
C ALA A 41 13.97 1.23 2.66
N THR A 42 13.83 1.62 1.39
CA THR A 42 13.55 3.01 1.02
C THR A 42 12.08 3.35 1.21
N ASN A 43 11.74 4.64 1.30
CA ASN A 43 10.33 5.08 1.40
C ASN A 43 9.48 4.52 0.26
N ASN A 44 9.92 4.70 -1.00
CA ASN A 44 9.17 4.20 -2.15
C ASN A 44 9.00 2.68 -2.14
N GLN A 45 9.98 1.92 -1.67
CA GLN A 45 9.83 0.46 -1.53
C GLN A 45 8.79 0.10 -0.46
N ALA A 46 8.74 0.84 0.65
CA ALA A 46 7.74 0.65 1.70
C ALA A 46 6.33 0.93 1.16
N GLU A 47 6.12 2.06 0.47
CA GLU A 47 4.84 2.43 -0.15
C GLU A 47 4.29 1.34 -1.08
N TYR A 48 5.13 0.84 -1.99
CA TYR A 48 4.74 -0.27 -2.87
C TYR A 48 4.37 -1.53 -2.10
N ARG A 49 5.10 -1.85 -1.03
CA ARG A 49 4.82 -3.03 -0.20
C ARG A 49 3.52 -2.88 0.60
N ALA A 50 3.17 -1.67 1.02
CA ALA A 50 1.88 -1.37 1.65
C ALA A 50 0.70 -1.66 0.71
N VAL A 51 0.81 -1.27 -0.57
CA VAL A 51 -0.16 -1.62 -1.61
C VAL A 51 -0.28 -3.13 -1.78
N ILE A 52 0.85 -3.84 -1.84
CA ILE A 52 0.86 -5.31 -1.97
C ILE A 52 0.15 -5.96 -0.79
N LEU A 53 0.43 -5.53 0.44
CA LEU A 53 -0.17 -6.05 1.66
C LEU A 53 -1.70 -5.88 1.63
N GLY A 54 -2.18 -4.68 1.34
CA GLY A 54 -3.61 -4.38 1.28
C GLY A 54 -4.35 -5.12 0.17
N LEU A 55 -3.79 -5.14 -1.05
CA LEU A 55 -4.40 -5.85 -2.18
C LEU A 55 -4.42 -7.35 -2.00
N ALA A 56 -3.37 -7.94 -1.40
CA ALA A 56 -3.35 -9.36 -1.07
C ALA A 56 -4.51 -9.70 -0.12
N LYS A 57 -4.74 -8.87 0.92
CA LYS A 57 -5.85 -9.08 1.84
C LYS A 57 -7.21 -8.89 1.17
N ALA A 58 -7.38 -7.87 0.34
CA ALA A 58 -8.62 -7.64 -0.41
C ALA A 58 -8.97 -8.84 -1.31
N LYS A 59 -7.95 -9.41 -1.97
CA LYS A 59 -8.11 -10.62 -2.80
C LYS A 59 -8.46 -11.85 -1.97
N GLU A 60 -7.79 -12.06 -0.82
CA GLU A 60 -8.10 -13.14 0.12
C GLU A 60 -9.57 -13.10 0.58
N LEU A 61 -10.10 -11.90 0.82
CA LEU A 61 -11.50 -11.67 1.23
C LEU A 61 -12.50 -11.75 0.06
N GLY A 62 -12.02 -11.94 -1.17
CA GLY A 62 -12.85 -12.06 -2.37
C GLY A 62 -13.53 -10.75 -2.78
N ALA A 63 -12.88 -9.61 -2.57
CA ALA A 63 -13.32 -8.35 -3.17
C ALA A 63 -13.20 -8.42 -4.70
N GLU A 64 -14.23 -7.97 -5.42
CA GLU A 64 -14.23 -7.95 -6.89
C GLU A 64 -13.68 -6.63 -7.44
N GLU A 65 -13.87 -5.53 -6.71
CA GLU A 65 -13.37 -4.20 -7.06
C GLU A 65 -12.64 -3.57 -5.88
N VAL A 66 -11.61 -2.74 -6.14
CA VAL A 66 -10.87 -2.02 -5.10
C VAL A 66 -10.56 -0.59 -5.53
N ASP A 67 -10.88 0.39 -4.68
CA ASP A 67 -10.32 1.74 -4.77
C ASP A 67 -9.15 1.83 -3.77
N VAL A 68 -7.95 2.13 -4.28
CA VAL A 68 -6.70 2.23 -3.52
C VAL A 68 -6.33 3.71 -3.36
N TYR A 69 -6.30 4.17 -2.12
CA TYR A 69 -5.97 5.53 -1.72
C TYR A 69 -4.54 5.59 -1.20
N LEU A 70 -3.76 6.52 -1.75
CA LEU A 70 -2.31 6.67 -1.57
C LEU A 70 -1.98 8.14 -1.36
N ASP A 71 -1.12 8.46 -0.39
CA ASP A 71 -0.56 9.81 -0.24
C ASP A 71 0.77 10.01 -1.00
N SER A 72 1.38 8.93 -1.50
CA SER A 72 2.50 8.99 -2.44
C SER A 72 2.02 9.22 -3.88
N GLU A 73 2.09 10.49 -4.34
CA GLU A 73 1.77 10.85 -5.72
C GLU A 73 2.63 10.07 -6.73
N LEU A 74 3.93 9.90 -6.47
CA LEU A 74 4.83 9.16 -7.36
C LEU A 74 4.36 7.71 -7.57
N VAL A 75 4.04 7.01 -6.48
CA VAL A 75 3.60 5.61 -6.54
C VAL A 75 2.24 5.51 -7.21
N GLN A 76 1.31 6.40 -6.87
CA GLN A 76 0.01 6.46 -7.52
C GLN A 76 0.15 6.65 -9.05
N GLN A 77 0.93 7.63 -9.50
CA GLN A 77 1.14 7.93 -10.92
C GLN A 77 1.80 6.76 -11.67
N GLN A 78 2.73 6.05 -11.02
CA GLN A 78 3.35 4.85 -11.59
C GLN A 78 2.34 3.70 -11.71
N LEU A 79 1.57 3.42 -10.66
CA LEU A 79 0.55 2.35 -10.65
C LEU A 79 -0.59 2.62 -11.64
N SER A 80 -0.96 3.89 -11.84
CA SER A 80 -1.89 4.31 -12.87
C SER A 80 -1.32 4.29 -14.30
N GLY A 81 -0.03 4.01 -14.46
CA GLY A 81 0.63 3.90 -15.77
C GLY A 81 1.02 5.23 -16.40
N PHE A 82 0.86 6.36 -15.70
CA PHE A 82 1.27 7.67 -16.20
C PHE A 82 2.79 7.83 -16.18
N TYR A 83 3.46 7.31 -15.14
CA TYR A 83 4.91 7.37 -15.00
C TYR A 83 5.57 6.02 -15.17
N LYS A 84 6.69 6.00 -15.90
CA LYS A 84 7.53 4.80 -16.03
C LYS A 84 8.31 4.54 -14.75
N VAL A 85 8.29 3.29 -14.29
CA VAL A 85 9.17 2.82 -13.22
C VAL A 85 10.56 2.57 -13.81
N LYS A 86 11.53 3.45 -13.50
CA LYS A 86 12.90 3.36 -14.02
C LYS A 86 13.85 2.57 -13.11
N ASN A 87 13.56 2.52 -11.81
CA ASN A 87 14.36 1.79 -10.84
C ASN A 87 14.00 0.30 -10.90
N GLN A 88 14.99 -0.57 -11.07
CA GLN A 88 14.78 -2.02 -11.25
C GLN A 88 14.13 -2.67 -10.03
N ASP A 89 14.51 -2.28 -8.81
CA ASP A 89 13.93 -2.82 -7.58
C ASP A 89 12.46 -2.45 -7.45
N LEU A 90 12.10 -1.19 -7.77
CA LEU A 90 10.70 -0.77 -7.83
C LEU A 90 9.95 -1.47 -8.97
N GLY A 91 10.62 -1.77 -10.08
CA GLY A 91 10.03 -2.52 -11.19
C GLY A 91 9.54 -3.91 -10.75
N SER A 92 10.29 -4.60 -9.89
CA SER A 92 9.86 -5.88 -9.33
C SER A 92 8.61 -5.77 -8.45
N LEU A 93 8.49 -4.70 -7.66
CA LEU A 93 7.33 -4.44 -6.82
C LEU A 93 6.11 -4.02 -7.66
N PHE A 94 6.32 -3.21 -8.69
CA PHE A 94 5.29 -2.84 -9.65
C PHE A 94 4.68 -4.07 -10.31
N VAL A 95 5.50 -5.03 -10.76
CA VAL A 95 4.99 -6.28 -11.36
C VAL A 95 4.16 -7.09 -10.35
N LYS A 96 4.54 -7.11 -9.06
CA LYS A 96 3.74 -7.77 -8.02
C LYS A 96 2.37 -7.10 -7.84
N VAL A 97 2.33 -5.77 -7.77
CA VAL A 97 1.06 -5.02 -7.70
C VAL A 97 0.22 -5.27 -8.95
N TRP A 98 0.84 -5.26 -10.13
CA TRP A 98 0.16 -5.50 -11.40
C TRP A 98 -0.48 -6.89 -11.46
N ASN A 99 0.24 -7.93 -11.03
CA ASN A 99 -0.27 -9.30 -10.98
C ASN A 99 -1.43 -9.46 -9.97
N LEU A 100 -1.37 -8.76 -8.83
CA LEU A 100 -2.49 -8.72 -7.89
C LEU A 100 -3.70 -8.01 -8.49
N ALA A 101 -3.47 -6.90 -9.18
CA ALA A 101 -4.50 -6.10 -9.85
C ALA A 101 -5.32 -6.92 -10.86
N GLN A 102 -4.70 -7.87 -11.57
CA GLN A 102 -5.39 -8.77 -12.50
C GLN A 102 -6.46 -9.66 -11.83
N GLY A 103 -6.39 -9.83 -10.50
CA GLY A 103 -7.38 -10.58 -9.74
C GLY A 103 -8.69 -9.84 -9.50
N PHE A 104 -8.75 -8.54 -9.78
CA PHE A 104 -9.92 -7.70 -9.58
C PHE A 104 -10.59 -7.38 -10.92
N LYS A 105 -11.92 -7.33 -10.93
CA LYS A 105 -12.69 -6.85 -12.09
C LYS A 105 -12.40 -5.38 -12.38
N LYS A 106 -12.11 -4.61 -11.33
CA LYS A 106 -11.78 -3.19 -11.42
C LYS A 106 -10.88 -2.78 -10.28
N ILE A 107 -9.87 -1.99 -10.60
CA ILE A 107 -9.01 -1.33 -9.61
C ILE A 107 -8.86 0.15 -9.99
N LYS A 108 -8.83 1.02 -8.98
CA LYS A 108 -8.49 2.43 -9.16
C LYS A 108 -7.43 2.83 -8.15
N TYR A 109 -6.47 3.64 -8.58
CA TYR A 109 -5.50 4.27 -7.71
C TYR A 109 -5.83 5.76 -7.62
N ILE A 110 -5.96 6.27 -6.40
CA ILE A 110 -6.44 7.61 -6.09
C ILE A 110 -5.43 8.26 -5.16
N HIS A 111 -4.95 9.44 -5.53
CA HIS A 111 -4.09 10.22 -4.67
C HIS A 111 -4.93 11.00 -3.65
N ILE A 112 -4.49 11.03 -2.39
CA ILE A 112 -5.05 11.82 -1.30
C ILE A 112 -3.95 12.57 -0.56
N TYR A 113 -4.30 13.58 0.21
CA TYR A 113 -3.31 14.25 1.05
C TYR A 113 -3.00 13.41 2.29
N ARG A 114 -1.77 13.50 2.80
CA ARG A 114 -1.33 12.78 4.01
C ARG A 114 -2.21 13.03 5.23
N GLU A 115 -2.77 14.23 5.34
CA GLU A 115 -3.73 14.62 6.40
C GLU A 115 -5.00 13.74 6.42
N GLU A 116 -5.34 13.14 5.28
CA GLU A 116 -6.49 12.25 5.08
C GLU A 116 -6.12 10.77 5.30
N ASN A 117 -4.82 10.43 5.32
CA ASN A 117 -4.31 9.06 5.42
C ASN A 117 -3.79 8.67 6.81
N LYS A 118 -4.19 9.42 7.84
CA LYS A 118 -3.65 9.36 9.22
C LYS A 118 -3.64 7.97 9.85
N LEU A 119 -4.63 7.13 9.54
CA LEU A 119 -4.73 5.80 10.15
C LEU A 119 -3.70 4.83 9.55
N ALA A 120 -3.45 4.88 8.23
CA ALA A 120 -2.42 4.06 7.60
C ALA A 120 -1.02 4.50 8.08
N ASP A 121 -0.77 5.81 8.17
CA ASP A 121 0.48 6.38 8.72
C ASP A 121 0.72 5.97 10.18
N LYS A 122 -0.35 5.96 10.99
CA LYS A 122 -0.27 5.46 12.36
C LYS A 122 0.17 3.99 12.41
N LEU A 123 -0.40 3.14 11.54
CA LEU A 123 -0.05 1.72 11.47
C LEU A 123 1.40 1.48 11.05
N VAL A 124 1.94 2.31 10.14
CA VAL A 124 3.38 2.30 9.78
C VAL A 124 4.24 2.54 11.01
N ASN A 125 3.96 3.61 11.74
CA ASN A 125 4.76 3.98 12.92
C ASN A 125 4.66 2.93 14.02
N GLU A 126 3.44 2.43 14.30
CA GLU A 126 3.25 1.35 15.27
C GLU A 126 4.06 0.10 14.90
N ALA A 127 4.09 -0.30 13.63
CA ALA A 127 4.87 -1.47 13.21
C ALA A 127 6.37 -1.28 13.41
N ILE A 128 6.90 -0.09 13.12
CA ILE A 128 8.33 0.20 13.32
C ILE A 128 8.66 0.25 14.82
N ASP A 129 7.83 0.91 15.63
CA ASP A 129 8.06 1.04 17.06
C ASP A 129 7.99 -0.30 17.78
N GLU A 130 7.00 -1.14 17.47
CA GLU A 130 6.86 -2.48 18.04
C GLU A 130 8.05 -3.40 17.72
N ALA A 131 8.70 -3.21 16.57
CA ALA A 131 9.84 -4.03 16.15
C ALA A 131 11.20 -3.55 16.69
N LEU A 132 11.31 -2.28 17.09
CA LEU A 132 12.56 -1.65 17.56
C LEU A 132 12.60 -1.42 19.07
N THR A 133 11.54 -1.80 19.79
CA THR A 133 11.46 -1.81 21.26
C THR A 133 11.94 -3.14 21.82
#